data_AF-A0A0U4FPS8-F1
#
_entry.id   AF-A0A0U4FPS8-F1
#
_cell.length_a   1.000
_cell.length_b   1.000
_cell.length_c   1.000
_cell.angle_alpha   90.00
_cell.angle_beta   90.00
_cell.angle_gamma   90.00
#
_symmetry.space_group_name_H-M   'P 1'
#
loop_
_entity.id
_entity.type
_entity.pdbx_description
1 polymer ?
#
loop_
_entity_poly.entity_id
_entity_poly.type
_entity_poly.pdbx_seq_one_letter_code
_entity_poly.pdbx_strand_id
1 'polypeptide(L)' 'MTVKNEQLFYCYSRVLSDFIYKESGIVPLTVAINPKSKNTFSLYAKSPELQKCLDAYKAQNK' A
#
# COMPACT_ATOMS: atom_id res chain seq x y z
N MET A 1 -14.86 17.48 -2.14
CA MET A 1 -13.51 16.93 -1.86
C MET A 1 -13.28 15.79 -2.84
N THR A 2 -12.41 15.97 -3.83
CA THR A 2 -12.22 15.01 -4.92
C THR A 2 -10.93 14.22 -4.66
N VAL A 3 -11.03 12.96 -4.26
CA VAL A 3 -9.88 12.08 -4.09
C VAL A 3 -9.38 11.68 -5.48
N LYS A 4 -8.15 12.05 -5.83
CA LYS A 4 -7.54 11.69 -7.13
C LYS A 4 -6.85 10.33 -7.02
N ASN A 5 -6.85 9.56 -8.11
CA ASN A 5 -6.15 8.27 -8.18
C ASN A 5 -4.66 8.35 -7.81
N GLU A 6 -4.04 9.51 -8.03
CA GLU A 6 -2.64 9.76 -7.66
C GLU A 6 -2.38 9.69 -6.14
N GLN A 7 -3.44 9.87 -5.34
CA GLN A 7 -3.45 9.79 -3.88
C GLN A 7 -3.81 8.38 -3.36
N LEU A 8 -3.93 7.40 -4.24
CA LEU A 8 -4.17 6.01 -3.89
C LEU A 8 -2.94 5.17 -4.20
N PHE A 9 -2.65 4.23 -3.31
CA PHE A 9 -1.56 3.28 -3.46
C PHE A 9 -2.12 1.85 -3.51
N TYR A 10 -1.87 1.16 -4.61
CA TYR A 10 -2.29 -0.23 -4.82
C TYR A 10 -1.14 -1.17 -4.48
N CYS A 11 -1.25 -1.85 -3.36
CA CYS A 11 -0.27 -2.80 -2.89
C CYS A 11 -0.68 -4.22 -3.24
N TYR A 12 0.05 -4.86 -4.15
CA TYR A 12 -0.16 -6.26 -4.54
C TYR A 12 0.73 -7.24 -3.75
N SER A 13 1.79 -6.75 -3.11
CA SER A 13 2.72 -7.59 -2.34
C SER A 13 2.24 -7.78 -0.92
N ARG A 14 1.95 -9.03 -0.55
CA ARG A 14 1.54 -9.39 0.82
C ARG A 14 2.59 -9.03 1.86
N VAL A 15 3.88 -9.21 1.53
CA VAL A 15 5.02 -8.86 2.40
C VAL A 15 5.08 -7.36 2.66
N LEU A 16 4.92 -6.56 1.60
CA LEU A 16 4.92 -5.10 1.69
C LEU A 16 3.70 -4.58 2.47
N SER A 17 2.54 -5.23 2.31
CA SER A 17 1.32 -4.94 3.08
C SER A 17 1.49 -5.24 4.57
N ASP A 18 2.13 -6.37 4.93
CA ASP A 18 2.47 -6.70 6.33
C ASP A 18 3.47 -5.71 6.91
N PHE A 19 4.49 -5.31 6.13
CA PHE A 19 5.49 -4.33 6.54
C PHE A 19 4.87 -2.96 6.83
N ILE A 20 4.04 -2.43 5.92
CA ILE A 20 3.34 -1.14 6.11
C ILE A 20 2.48 -1.18 7.38
N TYR A 21 1.78 -2.30 7.60
CA TYR A 21 0.94 -2.46 8.78
C TYR A 21 1.76 -2.53 10.08
N LYS A 22 2.89 -3.24 10.08
CA LYS A 22 3.79 -3.34 11.25
C LYS A 22 4.52 -2.05 11.57
N GLU A 23 5.08 -1.39 10.57
CA GLU A 23 5.97 -0.23 10.76
C GLU A 23 5.21 1.08 10.93
N SER A 24 4.12 1.28 10.20
CA SER A 24 3.35 2.53 10.27
C SER A 24 1.99 2.37 10.93
N GLY A 25 1.51 1.15 11.19
CA GLY A 25 0.15 0.93 11.70
C GLY A 25 -0.95 1.32 10.70
N ILE A 26 -0.58 1.58 9.44
CA ILE A 26 -1.52 2.08 8.43
C ILE A 26 -2.38 0.90 7.95
N VAL A 27 -3.68 1.03 8.16
CA VAL A 27 -4.67 0.05 7.73
C VAL A 27 -5.03 0.31 6.27
N PRO A 28 -5.15 -0.73 5.43
CA PRO A 28 -5.65 -0.53 4.07
C PRO A 28 -7.09 -0.01 4.10
N LEU A 29 -7.39 0.95 3.21
CA LEU A 29 -8.74 1.45 2.94
C LEU A 29 -9.66 0.32 2.46
N THR A 30 -9.13 -0.57 1.65
CA THR A 30 -9.88 -1.66 1.03
C THR A 30 -8.94 -2.78 0.64
N VAL A 31 -9.36 -4.01 0.86
CA VAL A 31 -8.70 -5.19 0.29
C VAL A 31 -9.64 -5.76 -0.75
N ALA A 32 -9.21 -5.78 -2.00
CA ALA A 32 -10.02 -6.23 -3.12
C ALA A 32 -9.23 -7.18 -4.01
N ILE A 33 -9.93 -7.93 -4.85
CA ILE A 33 -9.33 -8.85 -5.80
C ILE A 33 -9.45 -8.25 -7.18
N ASN A 34 -8.33 -8.14 -7.91
CA ASN A 34 -8.36 -7.69 -9.29
C ASN A 34 -9.01 -8.80 -10.14
N PRO A 35 -10.16 -8.57 -10.80
CA PRO A 35 -10.88 -9.62 -11.52
C PRO A 35 -10.09 -10.16 -12.73
N LYS A 36 -9.16 -9.38 -13.29
CA LYS A 36 -8.35 -9.80 -14.44
C LYS A 36 -7.20 -10.71 -14.04
N SER A 37 -6.54 -10.43 -12.93
CA SER A 37 -5.38 -11.20 -12.46
C SER A 37 -5.72 -12.20 -11.35
N LYS A 38 -6.93 -12.15 -10.78
CA LYS A 38 -7.36 -12.86 -9.56
C LYS A 38 -6.44 -12.64 -8.35
N ASN A 39 -5.59 -11.63 -8.40
CA ASN A 39 -4.68 -11.28 -7.32
C ASN A 39 -5.35 -10.31 -6.36
N THR A 40 -5.21 -10.59 -5.07
CA THR A 40 -5.63 -9.68 -3.99
C THR A 40 -4.68 -8.50 -3.91
N PHE A 41 -5.23 -7.30 -3.78
CA PHE A 41 -4.49 -6.09 -3.52
C PHE A 41 -5.09 -5.32 -2.35
N SER A 42 -4.21 -4.69 -1.59
CA SER A 42 -4.53 -3.80 -0.50
C SER A 42 -4.43 -2.37 -1.02
N LEU A 43 -5.53 -1.63 -0.98
CA LEU A 43 -5.63 -0.22 -1.33
C LEU A 43 -5.29 0.62 -0.11
N TYR A 44 -4.39 1.58 -0.26
CA TYR A 44 -3.99 2.51 0.79
C TYR A 44 -4.16 3.97 0.35
N ALA A 45 -4.40 4.84 1.32
CA ALA A 45 -4.29 6.28 1.10
C ALA A 45 -2.81 6.65 1.04
N LYS A 46 -2.42 7.42 0.02
CA LYS A 46 -1.05 7.88 -0.15
C LYS A 46 -0.80 9.04 0.81
N SER A 47 -0.31 8.69 1.98
CA SER A 47 0.10 9.63 3.03
C SER A 47 1.62 9.79 3.02
N PRO A 48 2.16 10.93 3.48
CA PRO A 48 3.61 11.12 3.60
C PRO A 48 4.27 10.06 4.48
N GLU A 49 3.55 9.53 5.46
CA GLU A 49 4.00 8.40 6.30
C GLU A 49 4.15 7.10 5.50
N LEU A 50 3.17 6.79 4.65
CA LEU A 50 3.23 5.62 3.77
C LEU A 50 4.38 5.74 2.78
N GLN A 51 4.62 6.94 2.24
CA GLN A 51 5.73 7.20 1.33
C GLN A 51 7.09 6.97 2.02
N LYS A 52 7.26 7.38 3.28
CA LYS A 52 8.46 7.10 4.08
C LYS A 52 8.65 5.60 4.31
N CYS A 53 7.57 4.90 4.63
CA CYS A 53 7.59 3.46 4.89
C CYS A 53 7.99 2.67 3.64
N LEU A 54 7.45 3.07 2.47
CA LEU A 54 7.85 2.51 1.17
C LEU A 54 9.32 2.76 0.84
N ASP A 55 9.82 3.95 1.15
CA ASP A 55 11.23 4.30 0.90
C ASP A 55 12.18 3.48 1.80
N ALA A 56 11.84 3.33 3.09
CA ALA A 56 12.56 2.48 4.03
C ALA A 56 12.58 1.01 3.58
N TYR A 57 11.44 0.47 3.14
CA TYR A 57 11.36 -0.89 2.61
C TYR A 57 12.22 -1.07 1.36
N LYS A 58 12.22 -0.08 0.46
CA LYS A 58 13.03 -0.10 -0.76
C LYS A 58 14.53 -0.02 -0.46
N ALA A 59 14.92 0.73 0.57
CA ALA A 59 16.30 0.82 1.02
C ALA A 59 16.80 -0.47 1.67
N GLN A 60 15.95 -1.20 2.40
CA GLN A 60 16.29 -2.51 2.97
C GLN A 60 16.47 -3.62 1.93
N ASN A 61 15.81 -3.51 0.77
CA ASN A 61 15.80 -4.55 -0.25
C ASN A 61 16.77 -4.25 -1.42
N LYS A 62 17.79 -3.43 -1.18
CA LYS A 62 18.83 -3.03 -2.14
C LYS A 62 20.19 -3.55 -1.68
#